data_AF-A0A3M1MMW7-F1
#
_entry.id   AF-A0A3M1MMW7-F1
#
_cell.length_a   1.000
_cell.length_b   1.000
_cell.length_c   1.000
_cell.angle_alpha   90.00
_cell.angle_beta   90.00
_cell.angle_gamma   90.00
#
_symmetry.space_group_name_H-M   'P 1'
#
loop_
_entity.id
_entity.type
_entity.pdbx_description
1 polymer ?
#
loop_
_entity_poly.entity_id
_entity_poly.type
_entity_poly.pdbx_seq_one_letter_code
_entity_poly.pdbx_strand_id
1 'polypeptide(L)'
;PGDYVALNAFLPRNAENAALLTELRIAIQGRTRLATTLGFGPRFLHSTGQLHKGGANNGLFLVFTDDPQEDAEIPTQGLTFGALLRGQVLGDIAALQAQGRRVLRIHLHRREVLRNLM
;
A
#
# COMPACT_ATOMS: atom_id res chain seq x y z
N PRO A 1 -21.51 -8.26 -1.05
CA PRO A 1 -21.04 -9.61 -0.64
C PRO A 1 -19.85 -10.02 -1.51
N GLY A 2 -18.76 -10.52 -0.91
CA GLY A 2 -17.56 -10.92 -1.65
C GLY A 2 -16.47 -9.86 -1.82
N ASP A 3 -16.58 -8.70 -1.16
CA ASP A 3 -15.49 -7.72 -1.12
C ASP A 3 -14.30 -8.21 -0.27
N TYR A 4 -13.11 -7.68 -0.55
CA TYR A 4 -11.91 -7.86 0.28
C TYR A 4 -11.20 -6.51 0.47
N VAL A 5 -10.43 -6.40 1.57
CA VAL A 5 -9.61 -5.20 1.84
C VAL A 5 -8.14 -5.53 1.64
N ALA A 6 -7.47 -4.76 0.78
CA ALA A 6 -6.04 -4.86 0.55
C ALA A 6 -5.30 -3.70 1.23
N LEU A 7 -4.37 -4.02 2.11
CA LEU A 7 -3.43 -3.08 2.69
C LEU A 7 -2.13 -3.12 1.85
N ASN A 8 -1.96 -2.13 1.00
CA ASN A 8 -0.79 -1.97 0.14
C ASN A 8 0.15 -0.94 0.75
N ALA A 9 1.22 -1.39 1.41
CA ALA A 9 2.14 -0.53 2.14
C ALA A 9 3.39 -0.22 1.31
N PHE A 10 3.52 1.02 0.84
CA PHE A 10 4.77 1.58 0.35
C PHE A 10 5.51 2.25 1.52
N LEU A 11 5.85 1.43 2.51
CA LEU A 11 6.57 1.80 3.72
C LEU A 11 7.78 0.87 3.88
N PRO A 12 8.80 1.24 4.68
CA PRO A 12 9.90 0.34 4.98
C PRO A 12 9.40 -0.99 5.56
N ARG A 13 9.88 -2.10 5.00
CA ARG A 13 9.54 -3.44 5.50
C ARG A 13 10.45 -3.80 6.67
N ASN A 14 10.09 -3.32 7.86
CA ASN A 14 10.72 -3.67 9.12
C ASN A 14 9.72 -4.36 10.06
N ALA A 15 10.20 -4.88 11.20
CA ALA A 15 9.37 -5.62 12.15
C ALA A 15 8.24 -4.76 12.73
N GLU A 16 8.52 -3.49 13.03
CA GLU A 16 7.55 -2.56 13.59
C GLU A 16 6.38 -2.29 12.65
N ASN A 17 6.65 -1.86 11.42
CA ASN A 17 5.61 -1.60 10.42
C ASN A 17 4.82 -2.86 10.08
N ALA A 18 5.49 -4.01 10.03
CA ALA A 18 4.83 -5.30 9.80
C ALA A 18 3.86 -5.66 10.94
N ALA A 19 4.24 -5.42 12.20
CA ALA A 19 3.38 -5.65 13.35
C ALA A 19 2.17 -4.71 13.32
N LEU A 20 2.40 -3.39 13.20
CA LEU A 20 1.32 -2.38 13.19
C LEU A 20 0.31 -2.61 12.06
N LEU A 21 0.79 -2.88 10.85
CA LEU A 21 -0.10 -3.16 9.72
C LEU A 21 -0.83 -4.50 9.86
N THR A 22 -0.23 -5.49 10.52
CA THR A 22 -0.90 -6.76 10.82
C THR A 22 -2.02 -6.57 11.84
N GLU A 23 -1.78 -5.79 12.89
CA GLU A 23 -2.80 -5.42 13.87
C GLU A 23 -3.97 -4.67 13.22
N LEU A 24 -3.67 -3.66 12.39
CA LEU A 24 -4.68 -2.92 11.64
C LEU A 24 -5.48 -3.85 10.72
N ARG A 25 -4.81 -4.76 10.02
CA ARG A 25 -5.47 -5.76 9.16
C ARG A 25 -6.45 -6.63 9.97
N ILE A 26 -6.04 -7.10 11.15
CA ILE A 26 -6.89 -7.89 12.05
C ILE A 26 -8.08 -7.07 12.54
N ALA A 27 -7.87 -5.81 12.92
CA ALA A 27 -8.94 -4.91 13.36
C ALA A 27 -9.97 -4.66 12.24
N ILE A 28 -9.51 -4.42 11.01
CA ILE A 28 -10.38 -4.29 9.83
C ILE A 28 -11.16 -5.59 9.60
N GLN A 29 -10.50 -6.74 9.64
CA GLN A 29 -11.17 -8.04 9.47
C GLN A 29 -12.23 -8.27 10.57
N GLY A 30 -11.93 -7.94 11.82
CA GLY A 30 -12.86 -8.10 12.95
C GLY A 30 -14.12 -7.23 12.81
N ARG A 31 -13.96 -5.97 12.38
CA ARG A 31 -15.06 -5.01 12.22
C ARG A 31 -15.91 -5.25 10.96
N THR A 32 -15.25 -5.59 9.85
CA THR A 32 -15.91 -5.69 8.54
C THR A 32 -16.31 -7.11 8.15
N ARG A 33 -15.69 -8.12 8.78
CA ARG A 33 -15.78 -9.54 8.41
C ARG A 33 -15.32 -9.86 6.98
N LEU A 34 -14.68 -8.92 6.28
CA LEU A 34 -14.15 -9.12 4.94
C LEU A 34 -12.81 -9.87 4.97
N ALA A 35 -12.51 -10.60 3.90
CA ALA A 35 -11.18 -11.13 3.68
C ALA A 35 -10.17 -9.97 3.55
N THR A 36 -8.94 -10.16 4.02
CA THR A 36 -7.92 -9.12 4.01
C THR A 36 -6.59 -9.61 3.44
N THR A 37 -5.87 -8.72 2.75
CA THR A 37 -4.47 -8.94 2.33
C THR A 37 -3.59 -7.83 2.87
N LEU A 38 -2.31 -8.13 3.07
CA LEU A 38 -1.28 -7.15 3.42
C LEU A 38 -0.03 -7.41 2.56
N GLY A 39 0.42 -6.39 1.84
CA GLY A 39 1.59 -6.46 0.98
C GLY A 39 2.48 -5.23 1.13
N PHE A 40 3.80 -5.45 1.11
CA PHE A 40 4.79 -4.38 1.05
C PHE A 40 5.23 -4.12 -0.38
N GLY A 41 5.04 -2.88 -0.83
CA GLY A 41 5.38 -2.41 -2.17
C GLY A 41 6.88 -2.15 -2.34
N PRO A 42 7.37 -2.08 -3.59
CA PRO A 42 6.64 -2.37 -4.83
C PRO A 42 6.48 -3.89 -5.11
N ARG A 43 7.01 -4.76 -4.25
CA ARG A 43 7.09 -6.21 -4.51
C ARG A 43 5.75 -6.90 -4.74
N PHE A 44 4.68 -6.53 -4.00
CA PHE A 44 3.38 -7.20 -4.14
C PHE A 44 2.77 -7.07 -5.54
N LEU A 45 3.22 -6.09 -6.34
CA LEU A 45 2.78 -5.89 -7.72
C LEU A 45 2.99 -7.14 -8.60
N HIS A 46 3.99 -7.96 -8.27
CA HIS A 46 4.31 -9.19 -9.01
C HIS A 46 3.65 -10.45 -8.42
N SER A 47 2.94 -10.34 -7.29
CA SER A 47 2.30 -11.48 -6.63
C SER A 47 0.77 -11.37 -6.68
N THR A 48 0.22 -10.33 -6.06
CA THR A 48 -1.24 -10.12 -6.00
C THR A 48 -1.73 -9.14 -7.06
N GLY A 49 -0.85 -8.65 -7.93
CA GLY A 49 -1.18 -7.68 -8.98
C GLY A 49 -2.33 -8.13 -9.89
N GLN A 50 -2.36 -9.41 -10.29
CA GLN A 50 -3.43 -9.93 -11.12
C GLN A 50 -4.78 -9.94 -10.39
N LEU A 51 -4.80 -10.33 -9.12
CA LEU A 51 -6.01 -10.27 -8.28
C LEU A 51 -6.49 -8.82 -8.12
N HIS A 52 -5.57 -7.89 -7.91
CA HIS A 52 -5.86 -6.49 -7.64
C HIS A 52 -6.38 -5.74 -8.89
N LYS A 53 -5.79 -5.99 -10.05
CA LYS A 53 -6.05 -5.22 -11.28
C LYS A 53 -6.93 -5.96 -12.28
N GLY A 54 -6.69 -7.26 -12.46
CA GLY A 54 -7.40 -8.09 -13.45
C GLY A 54 -8.51 -8.99 -12.88
N GLY A 55 -8.63 -9.10 -11.56
CA GLY A 55 -9.68 -9.88 -10.89
C GLY A 55 -11.05 -9.20 -10.90
N ALA A 56 -12.03 -9.80 -10.21
CA ALA A 56 -13.36 -9.19 -10.02
C ALA A 56 -13.26 -7.81 -9.33
N ASN A 57 -14.19 -6.88 -9.61
CA ASN A 57 -14.17 -5.52 -9.03
C ASN A 57 -14.69 -5.46 -7.57
N ASN A 58 -14.11 -6.29 -6.70
CA ASN A 58 -14.49 -6.46 -5.30
C ASN A 58 -13.36 -6.08 -4.31
N GLY A 59 -12.29 -5.46 -4.80
CA GLY A 59 -11.18 -4.99 -3.96
C GLY A 59 -11.40 -3.57 -3.42
N LEU A 60 -11.15 -3.40 -2.13
CA LEU A 60 -11.05 -2.12 -1.41
C LEU A 60 -9.58 -1.89 -1.04
N PHE A 61 -8.95 -0.86 -1.60
CA PHE A 61 -7.50 -0.68 -1.49
C PHE A 61 -7.16 0.47 -0.54
N LEU A 62 -6.44 0.14 0.54
CA LEU A 62 -5.79 1.11 1.42
C LEU A 62 -4.31 1.18 1.05
N VAL A 63 -3.88 2.29 0.47
CA VAL A 63 -2.50 2.50 0.02
C VAL A 63 -1.77 3.39 1.02
N PHE A 64 -0.85 2.81 1.78
CA PHE A 64 -0.05 3.54 2.77
C PHE A 64 1.25 4.02 2.16
N THR A 65 1.57 5.28 2.38
CA THR A 65 2.78 5.92 1.84
C THR A 65 3.37 6.85 2.90
N ASP A 66 4.66 7.09 2.85
CA ASP A 66 5.36 8.09 3.65
C ASP A 66 6.38 8.84 2.81
N ASP A 67 6.99 9.86 3.39
CA ASP A 67 8.16 10.50 2.81
C ASP A 67 9.42 9.71 3.21
N PRO A 68 10.31 9.39 2.25
CA PRO A 68 11.56 8.73 2.56
C PRO A 68 12.41 9.63 3.47
N GLN A 69 13.01 9.04 4.52
CA GLN A 69 13.89 9.77 5.45
C GLN A 69 15.23 10.13 4.80
N GLU A 70 15.68 9.28 3.87
CA GLU A 70 16.87 9.46 3.07
C GLU A 70 16.48 9.31 1.60
N ASP A 71 16.93 10.22 0.75
CA ASP A 71 16.65 10.17 -0.68
C ASP A 71 17.96 10.25 -1.48
N ALA A 72 18.45 9.08 -1.90
CA ALA A 72 19.70 8.96 -2.64
C ALA A 72 19.48 9.14 -4.14
N GLU A 73 20.40 9.81 -4.81
CA GLU A 73 20.44 9.88 -6.28
C GLU A 73 20.70 8.49 -6.87
N ILE A 74 20.05 8.20 -7.99
CA ILE A 74 20.35 7.02 -8.79
C ILE A 74 21.42 7.43 -9.82
N PRO A 75 22.63 6.85 -9.77
CA PRO A 75 23.71 7.20 -10.67
C PRO A 75 23.25 7.18 -12.13
N THR A 76 23.58 8.24 -12.88
CA THR A 76 23.30 8.40 -14.32
C THR A 76 21.82 8.55 -14.74
N GLN A 77 20.87 8.50 -13.81
CA GLN A 77 19.43 8.53 -14.14
C GLN A 77 18.78 9.92 -14.01
N GLY A 78 19.46 10.89 -13.38
CA GLY A 78 18.90 12.23 -13.15
C GLY A 78 17.67 12.25 -12.22
N LEU A 79 17.51 11.22 -11.39
CA LEU A 79 16.40 11.08 -10.43
C LEU A 79 16.86 10.34 -9.17
N THR A 80 16.08 10.45 -8.10
CA THR A 80 16.35 9.81 -6.80
C THR A 80 15.53 8.54 -6.58
N PHE A 81 15.97 7.65 -5.68
CA PHE A 81 15.20 6.46 -5.32
C PHE A 81 13.81 6.80 -4.75
N GLY A 82 13.69 7.89 -4.00
CA GLY A 82 12.43 8.43 -3.52
C GLY A 82 11.54 8.94 -4.65
N ALA A 83 12.11 9.62 -5.66
CA ALA A 83 11.35 9.99 -6.86
C ALA A 83 10.84 8.76 -7.62
N LEU A 84 11.68 7.73 -7.77
CA LEU A 84 11.29 6.46 -8.38
C LEU A 84 10.16 5.78 -7.59
N LEU A 85 10.29 5.67 -6.28
CA LEU A 85 9.27 5.09 -5.40
C LEU A 85 7.94 5.86 -5.48
N ARG A 86 7.99 7.19 -5.42
CA ARG A 86 6.79 8.05 -5.60
C ARG A 86 6.14 7.81 -6.96
N GLY A 87 6.92 7.71 -8.03
CA GLY A 87 6.43 7.35 -9.36
C GLY A 87 5.72 6.00 -9.38
N GLN A 88 6.30 4.98 -8.76
CA GLN A 88 5.70 3.65 -8.67
C GLN A 88 4.38 3.65 -7.88
N VAL A 89 4.32 4.37 -6.75
CA VAL A 89 3.11 4.53 -5.93
C VAL A 89 1.98 5.16 -6.74
N LEU A 90 2.26 6.30 -7.38
CA LEU A 90 1.27 7.04 -8.15
C LEU A 90 0.79 6.24 -9.37
N GLY A 91 1.72 5.55 -10.05
CA GLY A 91 1.40 4.65 -11.14
C GLY A 91 0.52 3.48 -10.73
N ASP A 92 0.76 2.89 -9.55
CA ASP A 92 -0.08 1.81 -9.04
C ASP A 92 -1.50 2.27 -8.70
N ILE A 93 -1.62 3.41 -8.02
CA ILE A 93 -2.92 4.03 -7.72
C ILE A 93 -3.68 4.35 -9.01
N ALA A 94 -3.02 4.98 -9.99
CA ALA A 94 -3.64 5.31 -11.27
C ALA A 94 -4.09 4.05 -12.02
N ALA A 95 -3.30 2.98 -12.01
CA ALA A 95 -3.68 1.70 -12.63
C ALA A 95 -4.90 1.07 -11.95
N LEU A 96 -4.99 1.13 -10.63
CA LEU A 96 -6.18 0.68 -9.89
C LEU A 96 -7.40 1.54 -10.25
N GLN A 97 -7.27 2.86 -10.23
CA GLN A 97 -8.37 3.78 -10.57
C GLN A 97 -8.86 3.59 -12.01
N ALA A 98 -7.96 3.38 -12.97
CA ALA A 98 -8.30 3.11 -14.36
C ALA A 98 -9.11 1.81 -14.55
N GLN A 99 -8.94 0.85 -13.63
CA GLN A 99 -9.73 -0.39 -13.59
C GLN A 99 -11.02 -0.25 -12.74
N GLY A 100 -11.42 0.97 -12.39
CA GLY A 100 -12.62 1.25 -11.61
C GLY A 100 -12.55 0.77 -10.15
N ARG A 101 -11.34 0.63 -9.60
CA ARG A 101 -11.13 0.14 -8.22
C ARG A 101 -11.37 1.25 -7.20
N ARG A 102 -11.83 0.86 -6.00
CA ARG A 102 -12.02 1.74 -4.85
C ARG A 102 -10.71 1.88 -4.09
N VAL A 103 -10.06 3.04 -4.19
CA VAL A 103 -8.72 3.27 -3.62
C VAL A 103 -8.73 4.47 -2.68
N LEU A 104 -8.17 4.28 -1.48
CA LEU A 104 -7.87 5.34 -0.52
C LEU A 104 -6.37 5.37 -0.26
N ARG A 105 -5.72 6.50 -0.60
CA ARG A 105 -4.32 6.74 -0.24
C ARG A 105 -4.25 7.39 1.14
N ILE A 106 -3.48 6.79 2.03
CA ILE A 106 -3.15 7.31 3.36
C ILE A 106 -1.68 7.67 3.35
N HIS A 107 -1.38 8.97 3.37
CA HIS A 107 -0.02 9.47 3.42
C HIS A 107 0.35 9.89 4.84
N LEU A 108 1.42 9.31 5.36
CA LEU A 108 1.85 9.43 6.75
C LEU A 108 2.99 10.44 6.84
N HIS A 109 2.68 11.66 7.25
CA HIS A 109 3.71 12.68 7.52
C HIS A 109 4.60 12.32 8.72
N ARG A 110 4.09 11.49 9.62
CA ARG A 110 4.84 10.88 10.73
C ARG A 110 4.47 9.41 10.83
N ARG A 111 5.45 8.50 10.74
CA ARG A 111 5.21 7.04 10.79
C ARG A 111 4.53 6.60 12.08
N GLU A 112 4.82 7.27 13.18
CA GLU A 112 4.23 7.06 14.50
C GLU A 112 2.70 7.13 14.49
N VAL A 113 2.11 7.86 13.54
CA VAL A 113 0.64 7.97 13.39
C VAL A 113 -0.01 6.61 13.12
N LEU A 114 0.71 5.65 12.53
CA LEU A 114 0.19 4.28 12.36
C LEU A 114 -0.20 3.63 13.69
N ARG A 115 0.50 3.97 14.78
CA ARG A 115 0.21 3.45 16.12
C ARG A 115 -1.15 3.95 16.63
N ASN A 116 -1.60 5.10 16.15
CA ASN A 116 -2.86 5.73 16.57
C ASN A 116 -4.06 5.31 15.71
N LEU A 117 -3.86 4.44 14.72
CA LEU A 117 -4.95 3.92 13.87
C LEU A 117 -5.64 2.68 14.48
N MET A 118 -5.12 2.18 15.60
CA MET A 118 -5.64 1.05 16.38
C MET A 118 -6.58 1.55 17.47
#